data_AF-A0A2V5MIP2-F1
#
_entry.id   AF-A0A2V5MIP2-F1
#
_cell.length_a   1.000
_cell.length_b   1.000
_cell.length_c   1.000
_cell.angle_alpha   90.00
_cell.angle_beta   90.00
_cell.angle_gamma   90.00
#
_symmetry.space_group_name_H-M   'P 1'
#
loop_
_entity.id
_entity.type
_entity.pdbx_description
1 polymer ?
#
loop_
_entity_poly.entity_id
_entity_poly.type
_entity_poly.pdbx_seq_one_letter_code
_entity_poly.pdbx_strand_id
1 'polypeptide(L)' 'MLCAFAREPIPAPPKTNAVRARDVGIAFDGTPGKFNAITDVPGVEVGYTTLISGEGKLEVGKGPVRTGVTAILPRGRKEM' A
#
# COMPACT_ATOMS: atom_id res chain seq x y z
N MET A 1 -3.60 -20.67 -20.95
CA MET A 1 -4.03 -19.39 -21.55
C MET A 1 -3.97 -18.32 -20.46
N LEU A 2 -2.77 -17.77 -20.21
CA LEU A 2 -2.53 -16.79 -19.16
C LEU A 2 -3.03 -15.42 -19.66
N CYS A 3 -3.90 -14.75 -18.91
CA CYS A 3 -4.40 -13.42 -19.24
C CYS A 3 -3.24 -12.40 -19.27
N ALA A 4 -2.71 -12.11 -20.46
CA ALA A 4 -1.62 -11.17 -20.72
C ALA A 4 -2.03 -9.68 -20.68
N PHE A 5 -3.06 -9.32 -19.88
CA PHE A 5 -3.55 -7.94 -19.76
C PHE A 5 -3.20 -7.26 -18.44
N ALA A 6 -2.58 -7.95 -17.49
CA ALA A 6 -2.04 -7.29 -16.32
C ALA A 6 -0.80 -6.48 -16.76
N ARG A 7 -0.92 -5.15 -16.76
CA ARG A 7 0.28 -4.29 -16.76
C ARG A 7 1.17 -4.71 -15.60
N GLU A 8 2.48 -4.71 -15.83
CA GLU A 8 3.45 -4.93 -14.75
C GLU A 8 3.10 -4.00 -13.57
N PRO A 9 3.13 -4.51 -12.32
CA PRO A 9 2.86 -3.69 -11.16
C PRO A 9 3.80 -2.49 -11.18
N ILE A 10 3.22 -1.29 -11.17
CA ILE A 10 3.99 -0.06 -11.03
C ILE A 10 4.85 -0.23 -9.77
N PRO A 11 6.18 -0.05 -9.85
CA PRO A 11 7.05 -0.20 -8.70
C PRO A 11 6.52 0.65 -7.56
N ALA A 12 6.55 0.09 -6.35
CA ALA A 12 6.07 0.79 -5.17
C ALA A 12 6.70 2.19 -5.13
N PRO A 13 5.90 3.24 -4.85
CA PRO A 13 6.45 4.58 -4.73
C PRO A 13 7.63 4.54 -3.75
N PRO A 14 8.67 5.36 -4.00
CA PRO A 14 9.81 5.42 -3.10
C PRO A 14 9.30 5.62 -1.68
N LYS A 15 9.89 4.91 -0.70
CA LYS A 15 9.61 5.16 0.72
C LYS A 15 9.90 6.63 0.98
N THR A 16 8.87 7.45 0.96
CA THR A 16 8.98 8.83 1.41
C THR A 16 9.05 8.77 2.94
N ASN A 17 9.92 9.59 3.53
CA ASN A 17 9.86 9.87 4.97
C ASN A 17 8.62 10.74 5.21
N ALA A 18 7.44 10.15 5.01
CA ALA A 18 6.17 10.80 5.26
C ALA A 18 6.05 11.03 6.75
N VAL A 19 5.87 12.30 7.12
CA VAL A 19 5.64 12.73 8.50
C VAL A 19 4.39 12.02 9.04
N ARG A 20 4.54 11.31 10.16
CA ARG A 20 3.45 10.62 10.85
C ARG A 20 2.87 11.49 11.95
N ALA A 21 1.67 11.15 12.42
CA ALA A 21 0.96 11.93 13.44
C ALA A 21 1.79 12.18 14.72
N ARG A 22 2.55 11.19 15.20
CA ARG A 22 3.42 11.35 16.38
C ARG A 22 4.63 12.27 16.11
N ASP A 23 5.09 12.37 14.87
CA ASP A 23 6.21 13.26 14.48
C ASP A 23 5.81 14.75 14.57
N VAL A 24 4.50 15.05 14.54
CA VAL A 24 3.93 16.40 14.69
C VAL A 24 3.27 16.62 16.06
N GLY A 25 3.57 15.77 17.04
CA GLY A 25 3.16 15.98 18.43
C GLY A 25 1.71 15.61 18.76
N ILE A 26 1.01 14.87 17.88
CA ILE A 26 -0.33 14.35 18.22
C ILE A 26 -0.16 13.24 19.27
N ALA A 27 -0.77 13.45 20.43
CA ALA A 27 -0.74 12.50 21.54
C ALA A 27 -1.69 11.33 21.28
N PHE A 28 -1.25 10.12 21.63
CA PHE A 28 -2.04 8.90 21.61
C PHE A 28 -1.65 8.03 22.81
N ASP A 29 -2.62 7.28 23.32
CA ASP A 29 -2.40 6.30 24.38
C ASP A 29 -1.53 5.13 23.92
N GLY A 30 -0.98 4.41 24.90
CA GLY A 30 -0.19 3.19 24.69
C GLY A 30 1.20 3.43 24.12
N THR A 31 1.98 2.35 24.06
CA THR A 31 3.35 2.35 23.49
C THR A 31 3.34 1.60 22.17
N PRO A 32 3.70 2.24 21.04
CA PRO A 32 3.75 1.56 19.74
C PRO A 32 4.92 0.57 19.65
N GLY A 33 4.81 -0.38 18.73
CA GLY A 33 5.94 -1.21 18.31
C GLY A 33 7.03 -0.39 17.59
N LYS A 34 8.14 -1.05 17.27
CA LYS A 34 9.33 -0.41 16.68
C LYS A 34 9.00 0.36 15.39
N PHE A 35 8.17 -0.22 14.53
CA PHE A 35 7.78 0.37 13.25
C PHE A 35 6.48 1.16 13.34
N ASN A 36 5.76 1.06 14.46
CA ASN A 36 4.41 1.59 14.65
C ASN A 36 3.51 1.23 13.46
N ALA A 37 3.51 -0.06 13.11
CA ALA A 37 2.85 -0.62 11.93
C ALA A 37 2.41 -2.07 12.16
N ILE A 38 1.47 -2.59 11.35
CA ILE A 38 0.99 -3.98 11.48
C ILE A 38 2.10 -5.03 11.33
N THR A 39 3.17 -4.71 10.60
CA THR A 39 4.36 -5.56 10.43
C THR A 39 5.24 -5.64 11.67
N ASP A 40 4.90 -4.96 12.76
CA ASP A 40 5.51 -5.20 14.07
C ASP A 40 5.19 -6.62 14.59
N VAL A 41 4.13 -7.27 14.07
CA VAL A 41 3.84 -8.69 14.31
C VAL A 41 4.74 -9.56 13.42
N PRO A 42 5.62 -10.42 13.98
CA PRO A 42 6.51 -11.26 13.19
C PRO A 42 5.75 -12.16 12.21
N GLY A 43 6.28 -12.30 11.00
CA GLY A 43 5.67 -13.11 9.92
C GLY A 43 4.61 -12.39 9.09
N VAL A 44 4.06 -11.26 9.54
CA VAL A 44 3.10 -10.49 8.74
C VAL A 44 3.83 -9.71 7.64
N GLU A 45 3.43 -9.91 6.39
CA GLU A 45 3.88 -9.12 5.23
C GLU A 45 2.74 -8.27 4.67
N VAL A 46 3.07 -7.08 4.15
CA VAL A 46 2.12 -6.20 3.46
C VAL A 46 2.69 -5.83 2.10
N GLY A 47 1.87 -5.95 1.06
CA GLY A 47 2.16 -5.47 -0.29
C GLY A 47 1.01 -4.63 -0.80
N TYR A 48 1.30 -3.70 -1.71
CA TYR A 48 0.26 -2.88 -2.32
C TYR A 48 0.64 -2.51 -3.76
N THR A 49 -0.38 -2.25 -4.56
CA THR A 49 -0.25 -1.69 -5.90
C THR A 49 -1.22 -0.53 -6.01
N THR A 50 -0.72 0.62 -6.46
CA THR A 50 -1.54 1.80 -6.74
C THR A 50 -1.58 2.03 -8.25
N LEU A 51 -2.79 2.21 -8.79
CA LEU A 51 -3.03 2.56 -10.18
C LEU A 51 -3.43 4.02 -10.27
N ILE A 52 -2.55 4.83 -10.84
CA ILE A 52 -2.75 6.24 -11.13
C ILE A 52 -2.51 6.44 -12.63
N SER A 53 -3.57 6.77 -13.37
CA SER A 53 -3.45 7.07 -14.81
C SER A 53 -4.55 8.00 -15.30
N GLY A 54 -4.28 8.73 -16.38
CA GLY A 54 -5.19 9.71 -16.95
C GLY A 54 -5.37 10.96 -16.07
N GLU A 55 -5.94 12.01 -16.68
CA GLU A 55 -6.20 13.32 -16.09
C GLU A 55 -7.49 13.91 -16.68
N GLY A 56 -7.98 15.03 -16.13
CA GLY A 56 -9.16 15.72 -16.64
C GLY A 56 -10.48 15.15 -16.17
N LYS A 57 -11.55 15.36 -16.96
CA LYS A 57 -12.92 15.02 -16.61
C LYS A 57 -13.11 13.50 -16.51
N LEU A 58 -13.95 13.06 -15.57
CA LEU A 58 -14.34 11.66 -15.42
C LEU A 58 -15.14 11.16 -16.62
N GLU A 59 -14.67 10.07 -17.22
CA GLU A 59 -15.40 9.20 -18.14
C GLU A 59 -15.50 7.78 -17.55
N VAL A 60 -16.74 7.33 -17.29
CA VAL A 60 -17.00 6.01 -16.68
C VAL A 60 -16.42 4.90 -17.56
N GLY A 61 -15.72 3.95 -16.94
CA GLY A 61 -15.04 2.84 -17.63
C GLY A 61 -13.71 3.21 -18.28
N LYS A 62 -13.26 4.47 -18.22
CA LYS A 62 -12.01 4.93 -18.82
C LYS A 62 -11.05 5.63 -17.84
N GLY A 63 -11.55 6.56 -17.03
CA GLY A 63 -10.73 7.27 -16.06
C GLY A 63 -11.09 8.76 -15.88
N PRO A 64 -10.25 9.55 -15.19
CA PRO A 64 -8.94 9.16 -14.64
C PRO A 64 -9.03 8.05 -13.59
N VAL A 65 -8.06 7.14 -13.58
CA VAL A 65 -7.99 6.00 -12.65
C VAL A 65 -7.18 6.42 -11.42
N ARG A 66 -7.78 6.29 -10.24
CA ARG A 66 -7.14 6.53 -8.94
C ARG A 66 -7.59 5.43 -7.98
N THR A 67 -7.03 4.23 -8.14
CA THR A 67 -7.44 3.03 -7.39
C THR A 67 -6.21 2.19 -7.01
N GLY A 68 -6.41 1.06 -6.36
CA GLY A 68 -5.34 0.14 -6.02
C GLY A 68 -5.85 -1.06 -5.21
N VAL A 69 -4.89 -1.89 -4.81
CA VAL A 69 -5.12 -3.03 -3.92
C VAL A 69 -4.01 -3.05 -2.87
N THR A 70 -4.36 -3.42 -1.64
CA THR A 70 -3.40 -3.76 -0.58
C THR A 70 -3.68 -5.20 -0.15
N ALA A 71 -2.64 -6.01 -0.10
CA ALA A 71 -2.68 -7.40 0.35
C ALA A 71 -1.89 -7.53 1.65
N ILE A 72 -2.45 -8.28 2.59
CA ILE A 72 -1.83 -8.61 3.87
C ILE A 72 -1.70 -10.12 3.92
N LEU A 73 -0.48 -10.61 4.14
CA LEU A 73 -0.17 -12.02 4.25
C LEU A 73 0.10 -12.32 5.73
N PRO A 74 -0.80 -13.05 6.41
CA PRO A 74 -0.67 -13.27 7.86
C PRO A 74 0.58 -14.05 8.26
N ARG A 75 1.13 -14.87 7.35
CA ARG A 75 2.30 -15.75 7.58
C ARG A 75 3.44 -15.54 6.57
N GLY A 76 3.37 -14.44 5.81
CA GLY A 76 4.38 -14.12 4.80
C GLY A 76 4.33 -15.02 3.56
N ARG A 77 5.20 -14.75 2.58
CA ARG A 77 5.22 -15.48 1.29
C ARG A 77 5.88 -16.85 1.36
N LYS A 78 6.79 -17.04 2.30
CA LYS A 78 7.57 -18.29 2.42
C LYS A 78 6.77 -19.45 3.02
N GLU A 79 5.64 -19.15 3.67
CA GLU A 79 4.77 -20.12 4.34
C GLU A 79 3.40 -20.30 3.63
N MET A 80 3.30 -19.81 2.38
CA MET A 80 2.21 -20.15 1.45
C MET A 80 2.50 -21.49 0.78
#